data_AF-A0A399N750-F1
#
_entry.id   AF-A0A399N750-F1
#
_cell.length_a   1.000
_cell.length_b   1.000
_cell.length_c   1.000
_cell.angle_alpha   90.00
_cell.angle_beta   90.00
_cell.angle_gamma   90.00
#
_symmetry.space_group_name_H-M   'P 1'
#
loop_
_entity.id
_entity.type
_entity.pdbx_description
1 polymer ?
#
loop_
_entity_poly.entity_id
_entity_poly.type
_entity_poly.pdbx_seq_one_letter_code
_entity_poly.pdbx_strand_id
1 'polypeptide(L)' 'MPLYRASRAEVLSSLADEFLHNYGHGRAFLAVDGGPLADPSAFAHDLADVLRADGRGAYVA' A
#
# COMPACT_ATOMS: atom_id res chain seq x y z
N MET A 1 24.93 -3.96 16.42
CA MET A 1 23.89 -3.06 15.88
C MET A 1 22.83 -3.95 15.27
N PRO A 2 21.59 -4.01 15.79
CA PRO A 2 20.52 -4.69 15.07
C PRO A 2 20.32 -3.99 13.72
N LEU A 3 20.14 -4.77 12.66
CA LEU A 3 19.78 -4.22 11.35
C LEU A 3 18.37 -3.63 11.46
N TYR A 4 18.18 -2.43 10.91
CA TYR A 4 16.86 -1.83 10.81
C TYR A 4 15.93 -2.77 10.05
N ARG A 5 14.73 -2.97 10.59
CA ARG A 5 13.65 -3.70 9.94
C ARG A 5 12.41 -2.84 10.01
N ALA A 6 11.97 -2.35 8.86
CA ALA A 6 10.75 -1.58 8.77
C ALA A 6 9.57 -2.41 9.32
N SER A 7 8.75 -1.75 10.12
CA SER A 7 7.44 -2.25 10.49
C SER A 7 6.53 -2.29 9.26
N ARG A 8 5.46 -3.08 9.35
CA ARG A 8 4.47 -3.17 8.28
C ARG A 8 3.80 -1.82 7.99
N ALA A 9 3.55 -1.03 9.04
CA ALA A 9 2.94 0.30 8.90
C ALA A 9 3.88 1.27 8.16
N GLU A 10 5.17 1.25 8.46
CA GLU A 10 6.17 2.06 7.74
C GLU A 10 6.22 1.70 6.25
N VAL A 11 6.18 0.40 5.92
CA VAL A 11 6.18 -0.05 4.52
C VAL A 11 4.93 0.41 3.79
N LEU A 12 3.74 0.24 4.39
CA LEU A 12 2.48 0.65 3.76
C LEU A 12 2.39 2.17 3.56
N SER A 13 2.81 2.96 4.56
CA SER A 13 2.84 4.43 4.44
C SER A 13 3.79 4.88 3.35
N SER A 14 5.02 4.36 3.33
CA SER A 14 6.02 4.71 2.32
C SER A 14 5.55 4.37 0.90
N LEU A 15 4.92 3.20 0.72
CA LEU A 15 4.35 2.81 -0.57
C LEU A 15 3.18 3.69 -1.00
N ALA A 16 2.29 4.08 -0.07
CA ALA A 16 1.20 4.99 -0.37
C ALA A 16 1.73 6.37 -0.80
N ASP A 17 2.73 6.90 -0.08
CA ASP A 17 3.37 8.18 -0.39
C ASP A 17 4.03 8.16 -1.77
N GLU A 18 4.80 7.12 -2.07
CA GLU A 18 5.46 6.95 -3.37
C GLU A 18 4.44 6.79 -4.51
N PHE A 19 3.39 6.00 -4.29
CA PHE A 19 2.35 5.80 -5.29
C PHE A 19 1.60 7.10 -5.59
N LEU A 20 1.20 7.87 -4.56
CA LEU A 20 0.51 9.14 -4.73
C LEU A 20 1.42 10.23 -5.29
N HIS A 21 2.73 10.18 -5.01
CA HIS A 21 3.69 11.07 -5.65
C HIS A 21 3.71 10.89 -7.18
N ASN A 22 3.69 9.64 -7.63
CA ASN A 22 3.79 9.30 -9.06
C ASN A 22 2.43 9.31 -9.79
N TYR A 23 1.33 9.00 -9.09
CA TYR A 23 0.02 8.74 -9.68
C TYR A 23 -1.12 9.48 -8.95
N GLY A 24 -0.84 10.54 -8.21
CA GLY A 24 -1.81 11.25 -7.36
C GLY A 24 -2.91 12.05 -8.07
N HIS A 25 -2.96 12.01 -9.40
CA HIS A 25 -3.95 12.71 -10.21
C HIS A 25 -4.82 11.75 -11.01
N GLY A 26 -6.13 12.02 -11.04
CA GLY A 26 -7.09 11.17 -11.73
C GLY A 26 -7.33 9.84 -10.99
N ARG A 27 -7.68 8.80 -11.76
CA ARG A 27 -7.86 7.44 -11.25
C ARG A 27 -6.68 6.58 -11.69
N ALA A 28 -6.14 5.78 -10.77
CA ALA A 28 -5.06 4.84 -11.03
C ALA A 28 -5.47 3.44 -10.59
N PHE A 29 -4.90 2.43 -11.24
CA PHE A 29 -5.00 1.04 -10.83
C PHE A 29 -3.68 0.59 -10.24
N LEU A 30 -3.74 -0.08 -9.09
CA LEU A 30 -2.60 -0.72 -8.45
C LEU A 30 -2.90 -2.21 -8.32
N ALA A 31 -2.09 -3.05 -8.96
CA ALA A 31 -2.18 -4.49 -8.84
C ALA A 31 -1.25 -4.98 -7.73
N VAL A 32 -1.76 -5.83 -6.85
CA VAL A 32 -0.98 -6.49 -5.80
C VAL A 32 -0.93 -7.98 -6.11
N ASP A 33 0.28 -8.49 -6.26
CA ASP A 33 0.56 -9.92 -6.47
C ASP A 33 1.51 -10.43 -5.38
N GLY A 34 1.53 -11.75 -5.18
CA GLY A 34 2.31 -12.38 -4.12
C GLY A 34 2.65 -13.83 -4.43
N GLY A 35 3.78 -14.28 -3.87
CA GLY A 35 4.18 -15.68 -3.97
C GLY A 35 3.28 -16.64 -3.17
N PRO A 36 3.53 -17.96 -3.23
CA PRO A 36 2.64 -19.00 -2.67
C PRO A 36 2.33 -18.91 -1.17
N LEU A 37 3.15 -18.19 -0.40
CA LEU A 37 3.01 -18.02 1.06
C LEU A 37 2.58 -16.59 1.43
N ALA A 38 2.33 -15.73 0.44
CA ALA A 38 1.90 -14.36 0.66
C ALA A 38 0.37 -14.28 0.74
N ASP A 39 -0.12 -13.23 1.39
CA ASP A 39 -1.52 -12.83 1.35
C ASP A 39 -1.65 -11.46 0.67
N PRO A 40 -1.66 -11.42 -0.67
CA PRO A 40 -1.77 -10.17 -1.42
C PRO A 40 -3.14 -9.50 -1.21
N SER A 41 -4.17 -10.27 -0.89
CA SER A 41 -5.51 -9.73 -0.62
C SER A 41 -5.51 -8.91 0.66
N ALA A 42 -4.99 -9.47 1.77
CA ALA A 42 -4.86 -8.73 3.02
C ALA A 42 -3.97 -7.49 2.84
N PHE A 43 -2.84 -7.62 2.15
CA PHE A 43 -1.97 -6.49 1.86
C PHE A 43 -2.68 -5.37 1.08
N ALA A 44 -3.45 -5.72 0.05
CA ALA A 44 -4.20 -4.74 -0.74
C ALA A 44 -5.26 -4.01 0.10
N HIS A 45 -5.93 -4.72 1.02
CA HIS A 45 -6.89 -4.11 1.94
C HIS A 45 -6.20 -3.12 2.90
N ASP A 46 -5.09 -3.52 3.51
CA ASP A 46 -4.36 -2.66 4.43
C ASP A 46 -3.79 -1.41 3.73
N LEU A 47 -3.29 -1.55 2.51
CA LEU A 47 -2.84 -0.41 1.71
C LEU A 47 -4.01 0.52 1.34
N ALA A 48 -5.17 -0.05 0.99
CA ALA A 48 -6.36 0.74 0.72
C ALA A 48 -6.83 1.52 1.96
N ASP A 49 -6.69 0.96 3.16
CA ASP A 49 -7.01 1.66 4.41
C ASP A 49 -6.05 2.82 4.69
N VAL A 50 -4.76 2.66 4.41
CA VAL A 50 -3.79 3.77 4.49
C VAL A 50 -4.14 4.89 3.51
N LEU A 51 -4.45 4.55 2.26
CA LEU A 51 -4.87 5.53 1.25
C LEU A 51 -6.16 6.27 1.66
N ARG A 52 -7.12 5.56 2.26
CA ARG A 52 -8.35 6.17 2.79
C ARG A 52 -8.08 7.08 3.97
N ALA A 53 -7.15 6.72 4.85
CA ALA A 53 -6.75 7.55 5.97
C ALA A 53 -6.12 8.89 5.50
N ASP A 54 -5.47 8.90 4.34
CA ASP A 54 -4.97 10.11 3.65
C ASP A 54 -6.06 10.86 2.84
N GLY A 55 -7.33 10.46 2.98
CA GLY A 55 -8.47 11.10 2.31
C GLY A 55 -8.65 10.71 0.84
N ARG A 56 -8.01 9.62 0.38
CA ARG A 56 -8.14 9.11 -1.00
C ARG A 56 -9.26 8.08 -1.11
N GLY A 57 -10.01 8.12 -2.20
CA GLY A 57 -10.98 7.08 -2.54
C GLY A 57 -10.28 5.82 -3.06
N ALA A 58 -9.99 4.86 -2.19
CA ALA A 58 -9.42 3.57 -2.54
C ALA A 58 -10.44 2.43 -2.45
N TYR A 59 -10.39 1.49 -3.39
CA TYR A 59 -11.33 0.37 -3.50
C TYR A 59 -10.55 -0.89 -3.87
N VAL A 60 -10.88 -2.01 -3.23
CA VAL A 60 -10.33 -3.33 -3.56
C VAL A 60 -11.46 -4.12 -4.22
N ALA A 61 -11.16 -4.75 -5.35
CA ALA A 61 -12.10 -5.55 -6.15
C ALA A 61 -11.87 -7.05 -5.93
#